data_AF-A0A3Q4GLU8-F1
#
_entry.id   AF-A0A3Q4GLU8-F1
#
_cell.length_a   1.000
_cell.length_b   1.000
_cell.length_c   1.000
_cell.angle_alpha   90.00
_cell.angle_beta   90.00
_cell.angle_gamma   90.00
#
_symmetry.space_group_name_H-M   'P 1'
#
loop_
_entity.id
_entity.type
_entity.pdbx_description
1 polymer ?
#
loop_
_entity_poly.entity_id
_entity_poly.type
_entity_poly.pdbx_seq_one_letter_code
_entity_poly.pdbx_strand_id
1 'polypeptide(L)'
;MASLLGERLFEISGQGPPPQKDFFQLVITKNEVILTSWRISLRLECRGLPPNQQKISHQDFQNDKTLQYEVGAVFGQRILDYTAALCQGKFDYLERLPDDIMLRIMYCLELKDMALLAQTSRRFKTLFSSEKFWEQTVRNCAGFNRDIEDIANAMGWKRTFLTFFHNTSVAQPAQKQTNTPI
;
A
#
# COMPACT_ATOMS: atom_id res chain seq x y z
N MET A 1 4.18 8.60 17.74
CA MET A 1 3.76 7.93 16.48
C MET A 1 4.61 8.33 15.26
N ALA A 2 5.63 9.20 15.39
CA ALA A 2 6.43 9.74 14.28
C ALA A 2 7.50 8.79 13.68
N SER A 3 7.70 7.60 14.25
CA SER A 3 8.75 6.64 13.84
C SER A 3 8.41 5.83 12.59
N LEU A 4 7.12 5.73 12.22
CA LEU A 4 6.66 4.93 11.07
C LEU A 4 6.77 5.68 9.74
N LEU A 5 6.80 7.01 9.79
CA LEU A 5 6.90 7.84 8.59
C LEU A 5 8.38 7.96 8.23
N GLY A 6 8.75 7.52 7.02
CA GLY A 6 10.05 7.83 6.42
C GLY A 6 10.20 9.35 6.18
N GLU A 7 11.41 9.81 5.93
CA GLU A 7 11.67 11.23 5.63
C GLU A 7 10.93 11.70 4.36
N ARG A 8 10.90 10.83 3.34
CA ARG A 8 10.10 11.00 2.12
C ARG A 8 8.80 10.21 2.23
N LEU A 9 7.69 10.90 2.05
CA LEU A 9 6.36 10.33 2.11
C LEU A 9 5.90 9.84 0.75
N PHE A 10 6.14 10.62 -0.31
CA PHE A 10 5.70 10.31 -1.65
C PHE A 10 6.68 10.88 -2.67
N GLU A 11 6.83 10.17 -3.78
CA GLU A 11 7.71 10.55 -4.89
C GLU A 11 7.11 10.08 -6.21
N ILE A 12 7.02 10.99 -7.18
CA ILE A 12 6.58 10.68 -8.54
C ILE A 12 7.33 11.56 -9.54
N SER A 13 7.57 11.00 -10.72
CA SER A 13 8.18 11.71 -11.84
C SER A 13 7.30 11.62 -13.08
N GLY A 14 7.30 12.66 -13.91
CA GLY A 14 6.41 12.76 -15.05
C GLY A 14 6.89 13.79 -16.07
N GLN A 15 6.29 13.73 -17.25
CA GLN A 15 6.52 14.71 -18.30
C GLN A 15 5.36 15.70 -18.33
N GLY A 16 5.67 16.98 -18.41
CA GLY A 16 4.66 18.03 -18.52
C GLY A 16 3.90 17.99 -19.84
N PRO A 17 2.74 18.67 -19.91
CA PRO A 17 1.93 18.68 -21.11
C PRO A 17 2.66 19.34 -22.30
N PRO A 18 2.27 19.01 -23.55
CA PRO A 18 2.70 19.77 -24.71
C PRO A 18 2.38 21.27 -24.56
N PRO A 19 3.20 22.18 -25.08
CA PRO A 19 4.28 21.95 -26.06
C PRO A 19 5.68 21.75 -25.45
N GLN A 20 5.94 22.16 -24.21
CA GLN A 20 7.29 22.16 -23.63
C GLN A 20 7.79 20.76 -23.32
N LYS A 21 6.93 19.88 -22.80
CA LYS A 21 7.29 18.48 -22.47
C LYS A 21 8.52 18.37 -21.54
N ASP A 22 8.68 19.36 -20.67
CA ASP A 22 9.71 19.37 -19.63
C ASP A 22 9.49 18.21 -18.64
N PHE A 23 10.56 17.79 -17.97
CA PHE A 23 10.50 16.70 -17.00
C PHE A 23 10.33 17.26 -15.59
N PHE A 24 9.51 16.60 -14.79
CA PHE A 24 9.19 17.02 -13.44
C PHE A 24 9.33 15.86 -12.46
N GLN A 25 9.76 16.18 -11.25
CA GLN A 25 9.78 15.27 -10.11
C GLN A 25 9.14 15.99 -8.93
N LEU A 26 8.11 15.36 -8.37
CA LEU A 26 7.45 15.80 -7.15
C LEU A 26 7.87 14.88 -6.01
N VAL A 27 8.42 15.48 -4.96
CA VAL A 27 8.80 14.80 -3.72
C VAL A 27 8.11 15.48 -2.55
N ILE A 28 7.38 14.70 -1.76
CA ILE A 28 6.70 15.17 -0.55
C ILE A 28 7.45 14.57 0.64
N THR A 29 8.02 15.44 1.47
CA THR A 29 8.66 15.06 2.73
C THR A 29 7.69 15.26 3.90
N LYS A 30 8.13 14.95 5.12
CA LYS A 30 7.33 15.16 6.34
C LYS A 30 6.85 16.60 6.52
N ASN A 31 7.62 17.58 6.04
CA ASN A 31 7.38 18.99 6.34
C ASN A 31 7.23 19.85 5.07
N GLU A 32 7.69 19.36 3.93
CA GLU A 32 7.92 20.18 2.74
C GLU A 32 7.41 19.46 1.48
N VAL A 33 7.04 20.27 0.50
CA VAL A 33 6.75 19.84 -0.88
C VAL A 33 7.87 20.38 -1.77
N ILE A 34 8.48 19.48 -2.53
CA ILE A 34 9.59 19.79 -3.43
C ILE A 34 9.15 19.44 -4.85
N LEU A 35 9.07 20.44 -5.71
CA LEU A 35 8.89 20.26 -7.15
C LEU A 35 10.19 20.63 -7.84
N THR A 36 10.78 19.65 -8.54
CA THR A 36 11.97 19.85 -9.34
C THR A 36 11.61 19.71 -10.82
N SER A 37 12.01 20.67 -11.64
CA SER A 37 11.76 20.67 -13.08
C SER A 37 13.06 20.78 -13.88
N TRP A 38 13.13 20.01 -14.97
CA TRP A 38 14.21 19.99 -15.92
C TRP A 38 13.68 20.41 -17.27
N ARG A 39 14.23 21.50 -17.78
CA ARG A 39 13.89 22.00 -19.10
C ARG A 39 14.49 21.10 -20.17
N ILE A 40 13.65 20.47 -21.00
CA ILE A 40 14.09 19.62 -22.11
C ILE A 40 14.04 20.45 -23.40
N SER A 41 15.21 20.86 -23.89
CA SER A 41 15.31 21.62 -25.13
C SER A 41 16.48 21.14 -26.00
N LEU A 42 16.29 21.18 -27.31
CA LEU A 42 17.35 20.96 -28.30
C LEU A 42 18.25 22.19 -28.48
N ARG A 43 17.87 23.34 -27.92
CA ARG A 43 18.66 24.57 -28.01
C ARG A 43 19.94 24.44 -27.19
N LEU A 44 21.07 24.74 -27.81
CA LEU A 44 22.40 24.60 -27.19
C LEU A 44 22.52 25.41 -25.88
N GLU A 45 21.88 26.58 -25.83
CA GLU A 45 21.83 27.48 -24.67
C GLU A 45 21.16 26.86 -23.43
N CYS A 46 20.27 25.89 -23.64
CA CYS A 46 19.57 25.20 -22.56
C CYS A 46 20.27 23.92 -22.12
N ARG A 47 21.34 23.51 -22.82
CA ARG A 47 22.08 22.27 -22.50
C ARG A 47 22.88 22.47 -21.22
N GLY A 48 22.60 21.63 -20.22
CA GLY A 48 23.33 21.65 -18.95
C GLY A 48 22.86 22.74 -17.97
N LEU A 49 21.71 23.39 -18.22
CA LEU A 49 21.08 24.23 -17.22
C LEU A 49 20.74 23.38 -15.98
N PRO A 50 20.97 23.90 -14.76
CA PRO A 50 20.58 23.21 -13.55
C PRO A 50 19.05 23.08 -13.48
N PRO A 51 18.53 22.05 -12.80
CA PRO A 51 17.11 21.95 -12.53
C PRO A 51 16.62 23.15 -11.73
N ASN A 52 15.40 23.60 -12.03
CA ASN A 52 14.70 24.52 -11.16
C ASN A 52 14.06 23.72 -10.02
N GLN A 53 14.27 24.14 -8.78
CA GLN A 53 13.70 23.47 -7.62
C GLN A 53 12.92 24.48 -6.78
N GLN A 54 11.63 24.19 -6.60
CA GLN A 54 10.76 24.89 -5.68
C GLN A 54 10.54 24.02 -4.46
N LYS A 55 10.84 24.57 -3.30
CA LYS A 55 10.75 23.89 -2.02
C LYS A 55 9.94 24.78 -1.07
N ILE A 56 8.79 24.30 -0.65
CA ILE A 56 7.87 25.06 0.20
C ILE A 56 7.32 24.21 1.34
N SER A 57 6.84 24.85 2.40
CA SER A 57 6.21 24.14 3.52
C SER A 57 4.83 23.59 3.13
N HIS A 58 4.32 22.63 3.90
CA HIS A 58 2.94 22.14 3.74
C HIS A 58 1.88 23.24 3.90
N GLN A 59 2.13 24.25 4.73
CA GLN A 59 1.21 25.37 4.93
C GLN A 59 1.22 26.30 3.72
N ASP A 60 2.39 26.60 3.18
CA ASP A 60 2.53 27.46 2.00
C ASP A 60 1.93 26.79 0.77
N PHE A 61 2.10 25.46 0.63
CA PHE A 61 1.51 24.70 -0.46
C PHE A 61 -0.01 24.83 -0.53
N GLN A 62 -0.70 24.92 0.63
CA GLN A 62 -2.15 25.09 0.65
C GLN A 62 -2.60 26.45 0.07
N ASN A 63 -1.76 27.47 0.17
CA ASN A 63 -2.04 28.83 -0.31
C ASN A 63 -1.54 29.06 -1.74
N ASP A 64 -0.54 28.28 -2.19
CA ASP A 64 0.05 28.42 -3.52
C ASP A 64 -0.78 27.74 -4.63
N LYS A 65 -1.73 28.49 -5.19
CA LYS A 65 -2.55 28.04 -6.31
C LYS A 65 -1.75 27.78 -7.58
N THR A 66 -0.62 28.46 -7.76
CA THR A 66 0.21 28.30 -8.97
C THR A 66 0.92 26.96 -8.97
N LEU A 67 1.52 26.58 -7.85
CA LEU A 67 2.17 25.28 -7.69
C LEU A 67 1.17 24.13 -7.68
N GLN A 68 0.01 24.30 -7.04
CA GLN A 68 -1.08 23.31 -7.11
C GLN A 68 -1.54 23.07 -8.55
N TYR A 69 -1.70 24.15 -9.33
CA TYR A 69 -2.06 24.04 -10.73
C TYR A 69 -0.99 23.28 -11.53
N GLU A 70 0.28 23.57 -11.31
CA GLU A 70 1.38 22.87 -11.98
C GLU A 70 1.43 21.38 -11.64
N VAL A 71 1.31 21.02 -10.36
CA VAL A 71 1.22 19.62 -9.92
C VAL A 71 0.02 18.91 -10.56
N GLY A 72 -1.15 19.55 -10.56
CA GLY A 72 -2.35 19.00 -11.18
C GLY A 72 -2.24 18.85 -12.70
N ALA A 73 -1.59 19.80 -13.38
CA ALA A 73 -1.40 19.78 -14.82
C ALA A 73 -0.40 18.69 -15.26
N VAL A 74 0.64 18.44 -14.48
CA VAL A 74 1.69 17.46 -14.81
C VAL A 74 1.31 16.05 -14.36
N PHE A 75 0.82 15.89 -13.13
CA PHE A 75 0.59 14.57 -12.51
C PHE A 75 -0.89 14.18 -12.42
N GLY A 76 -1.81 15.09 -12.75
CA GLY A 76 -3.25 14.88 -12.72
C GLY A 76 -3.89 15.18 -11.37
N GLN A 77 -5.21 15.37 -11.39
CA GLN A 77 -5.99 15.79 -10.22
C GLN A 77 -5.86 14.85 -9.02
N ARG A 78 -5.81 13.53 -9.27
CA ARG A 78 -5.69 12.54 -8.19
C ARG A 78 -4.41 12.71 -7.37
N ILE A 79 -3.30 13.06 -8.02
CA ILE A 79 -2.02 13.27 -7.35
C ILE A 79 -2.02 14.61 -6.61
N LEU A 80 -2.65 15.64 -7.18
CA LEU A 80 -2.85 16.91 -6.49
C LEU A 80 -3.67 16.73 -5.20
N ASP A 81 -4.81 16.05 -5.28
CA ASP A 81 -5.67 15.77 -4.13
C ASP A 81 -4.92 14.96 -3.06
N TYR A 82 -4.13 13.97 -3.50
CA TYR A 82 -3.28 13.18 -2.61
C TYR A 82 -2.19 14.03 -1.93
N THR A 83 -1.53 14.91 -2.70
CA THR A 83 -0.51 15.84 -2.18
C THR A 83 -1.12 16.79 -1.14
N ALA A 84 -2.31 17.33 -1.42
CA ALA A 84 -3.04 18.19 -0.49
C ALA A 84 -3.44 17.44 0.79
N ALA A 85 -3.89 16.19 0.69
CA ALA A 85 -4.20 15.35 1.85
C ALA A 85 -2.96 15.12 2.72
N LEU A 86 -1.81 14.82 2.12
CA LEU A 86 -0.54 14.68 2.84
C LEU A 86 -0.13 15.97 3.55
N CYS A 87 -0.30 17.13 2.90
CA CYS A 87 -0.02 18.44 3.50
C CYS A 87 -0.98 18.79 4.65
N GLN A 88 -2.16 18.17 4.72
CA GLN A 88 -3.11 18.29 5.84
C GLN A 88 -2.83 17.29 6.97
N GLY A 89 -1.77 16.48 6.86
CA GLY A 89 -1.44 15.45 7.85
C GLY A 89 -2.25 14.16 7.71
N LYS A 90 -2.97 13.96 6.60
CA LYS A 90 -3.69 12.71 6.31
C LYS A 90 -2.73 11.73 5.63
N PHE A 91 -2.10 10.90 6.46
CA PHE A 91 -1.12 9.91 6.00
C PHE A 91 -1.70 8.50 5.96
N ASP A 92 -1.32 7.71 4.95
CA ASP A 92 -1.64 6.29 4.86
C ASP A 92 -0.75 5.46 5.79
N TYR A 93 -1.03 5.52 7.09
CA TYR A 93 -0.21 4.81 8.08
C TYR A 93 -0.19 3.30 7.86
N LEU A 94 -1.32 2.73 7.43
CA LEU A 94 -1.46 1.29 7.21
C LEU A 94 -0.50 0.79 6.10
N GLU A 95 -0.39 1.53 5.00
CA GLU A 95 0.53 1.20 3.91
C GLU A 95 2.01 1.37 4.26
N ARG A 96 2.32 2.02 5.39
CA ARG A 96 3.69 2.30 5.85
C ARG A 96 4.14 1.43 7.03
N LEU A 97 3.25 0.63 7.60
CA LEU A 97 3.61 -0.31 8.66
C LEU A 97 4.64 -1.34 8.17
N PRO A 98 5.57 -1.80 9.00
CA PRO A 98 6.37 -2.98 8.72
C PRO A 98 5.49 -4.21 8.44
N ASP A 99 5.97 -5.08 7.54
CA ASP A 99 5.21 -6.26 7.12
C ASP A 99 4.85 -7.19 8.28
N ASP A 100 5.73 -7.36 9.28
CA ASP A 100 5.45 -8.22 10.44
C ASP A 100 4.27 -7.70 11.29
N ILE A 101 4.15 -6.39 11.45
CA ILE A 101 3.03 -5.76 12.17
C ILE A 101 1.77 -5.86 11.33
N MET A 102 1.87 -5.62 10.02
CA MET A 102 0.75 -5.74 9.10
C MET A 102 0.18 -7.16 9.07
N LEU A 103 1.05 -8.18 9.02
CA LEU A 103 0.65 -9.59 9.09
C LEU A 103 -0.07 -9.90 10.40
N ARG A 104 0.40 -9.39 11.54
CA ARG A 104 -0.31 -9.52 12.82
C ARG A 104 -1.70 -8.91 12.80
N ILE A 105 -1.87 -7.72 12.21
CA ILE A 105 -3.19 -7.10 12.04
C ILE A 105 -4.07 -7.96 11.15
N MET A 106 -3.52 -8.49 10.03
CA MET A 106 -4.25 -9.38 9.13
C MET A 106 -4.72 -10.65 9.85
N TYR A 107 -3.91 -11.26 10.72
CA TYR A 107 -4.32 -12.44 11.49
C TYR A 107 -5.49 -12.19 12.47
N CYS A 108 -5.79 -10.93 12.80
CA CYS A 108 -6.97 -10.58 13.61
C CYS A 108 -8.26 -10.48 12.79
N LEU A 109 -8.18 -10.53 11.46
CA LEU A 109 -9.31 -10.40 10.54
C LEU A 109 -9.81 -11.76 10.07
N GLU A 110 -11.08 -11.83 9.69
CA GLU A 110 -11.60 -13.01 8.99
C GLU A 110 -11.01 -13.11 7.58
N LEU A 111 -10.93 -14.33 7.03
CA LEU A 111 -10.36 -14.55 5.69
C LEU A 111 -11.10 -13.76 4.59
N LYS A 112 -12.41 -13.54 4.77
CA LYS A 112 -13.23 -12.73 3.85
C LYS A 112 -12.80 -11.26 3.86
N ASP A 113 -12.63 -10.68 5.04
CA ASP A 113 -12.20 -9.29 5.20
C ASP A 113 -10.76 -9.10 4.72
N MET A 114 -9.90 -10.09 4.94
CA MET A 114 -8.54 -10.10 4.39
C MET A 114 -8.54 -10.12 2.86
N ALA A 115 -9.46 -10.86 2.23
CA ALA A 115 -9.59 -10.88 0.78
C ALA A 115 -10.08 -9.53 0.23
N LEU A 116 -10.92 -8.80 0.97
CA LEU A 116 -11.30 -7.42 0.62
C LEU A 116 -10.11 -6.47 0.78
N LEU A 117 -9.38 -6.57 1.89
CA LEU A 117 -8.18 -5.77 2.15
C LEU A 117 -7.12 -5.98 1.06
N ALA A 118 -6.90 -7.21 0.61
CA ALA A 118 -5.97 -7.55 -0.47
C ALA A 118 -6.33 -6.89 -1.82
N GLN A 119 -7.57 -6.45 -2.02
CA GLN A 119 -8.00 -5.76 -3.24
C GLN A 119 -7.72 -4.25 -3.20
N THR A 120 -7.45 -3.68 -2.02
CA THR A 120 -7.24 -2.23 -1.87
C THR A 120 -5.85 -1.78 -2.27
N SER A 121 -4.83 -2.63 -2.11
CA SER A 121 -3.44 -2.28 -2.37
C SER A 121 -2.65 -3.46 -2.92
N ARG A 122 -1.71 -3.17 -3.83
CA ARG A 122 -0.77 -4.17 -4.34
C ARG A 122 0.07 -4.78 -3.21
N ARG A 123 0.45 -3.97 -2.22
CA ARG A 123 1.23 -4.45 -1.06
C ARG A 123 0.44 -5.49 -0.28
N PHE A 124 -0.81 -5.20 0.06
CA PHE A 124 -1.67 -6.15 0.80
C PHE A 124 -1.97 -7.40 -0.02
N LYS A 125 -2.14 -7.27 -1.34
CA LYS A 125 -2.24 -8.43 -2.24
C LYS A 125 -1.01 -9.34 -2.17
N THR A 126 0.18 -8.75 -2.14
CA THR A 126 1.44 -9.50 -2.02
C THR A 126 1.54 -10.19 -0.66
N LEU A 127 1.23 -9.49 0.44
CA LEU A 127 1.22 -10.08 1.79
C LEU A 127 0.22 -11.22 1.91
N PHE A 128 -1.00 -11.03 1.40
CA PHE A 128 -2.04 -12.05 1.37
C PHE A 128 -1.68 -13.25 0.48
N SER A 129 -0.79 -13.06 -0.49
CA SER A 129 -0.31 -14.15 -1.36
C SER A 129 0.98 -14.80 -0.85
N SER A 130 1.52 -14.34 0.29
CA SER A 130 2.77 -14.86 0.84
C SER A 130 2.59 -16.24 1.49
N GLU A 131 3.54 -17.15 1.29
CA GLU A 131 3.52 -18.47 1.93
C GLU A 131 3.57 -18.35 3.46
N LYS A 132 4.30 -17.37 4.01
CA LYS A 132 4.33 -17.09 5.46
C LYS A 132 2.94 -16.82 6.03
N PHE A 133 2.11 -16.07 5.31
CA PHE A 133 0.75 -15.79 5.74
C PHE A 133 -0.09 -17.08 5.79
N TRP A 134 -0.05 -17.87 4.72
CA TRP A 134 -0.83 -19.10 4.61
C TRP A 134 -0.33 -20.21 5.53
N GLU A 135 0.98 -20.28 5.79
CA GLU A 135 1.58 -21.20 6.75
C GLU A 135 0.95 -21.02 8.13
N GLN A 136 0.99 -19.80 8.66
CA GLN A 136 0.40 -19.51 9.96
C GLN A 136 -1.12 -19.76 9.98
N THR A 137 -1.81 -19.44 8.87
CA THR A 137 -3.25 -19.67 8.76
C THR A 137 -3.59 -21.17 8.85
N VAL A 138 -2.84 -22.02 8.15
CA VAL A 138 -3.02 -23.48 8.17
C VAL A 138 -2.63 -24.07 9.53
N ARG A 139 -1.51 -23.63 10.12
CA ARG A 139 -1.07 -24.08 11.46
C ARG A 139 -2.10 -23.77 12.55
N ASN A 140 -2.84 -22.68 12.40
CA ASN A 140 -3.90 -22.28 13.32
C ASN A 140 -5.25 -22.99 13.06
N CYS A 141 -5.39 -23.76 11.98
CA CYS A 141 -6.63 -24.48 11.67
C CYS A 141 -6.80 -25.73 12.56
N ALA A 142 -8.04 -25.99 12.98
CA ALA A 142 -8.38 -27.24 13.64
C ALA A 142 -8.12 -28.43 12.69
N GLY A 143 -7.34 -29.41 13.15
CA GLY A 143 -6.98 -30.60 12.35
C GLY A 143 -5.60 -30.55 11.69
N PHE A 144 -4.77 -29.53 11.98
CA PHE A 144 -3.37 -29.52 11.56
C PHE A 144 -2.59 -30.72 12.15
N ASN A 145 -1.82 -31.42 11.31
CA ASN A 145 -0.97 -32.55 11.68
C ASN A 145 0.32 -32.57 10.82
N ARG A 146 1.23 -33.52 11.09
CA ARG A 146 2.51 -33.64 10.36
C ARG A 146 2.34 -33.97 8.88
N ASP A 147 1.36 -34.80 8.53
CA ASP A 147 1.11 -35.17 7.14
C ASP A 147 0.68 -33.94 6.31
N ILE A 148 -0.13 -33.05 6.89
CA ILE A 148 -0.55 -31.79 6.28
C ILE A 148 0.64 -30.83 6.15
N GLU A 149 1.58 -30.83 7.11
CA GLU A 149 2.81 -30.05 7.04
C GLU A 149 3.70 -30.52 5.87
N ASP A 150 3.90 -31.83 5.73
CA ASP A 150 4.67 -32.41 4.61
C ASP A 150 4.03 -32.10 3.25
N ILE A 151 2.70 -32.23 3.18
CA ILE A 151 1.91 -31.86 1.99
C ILE A 151 2.06 -30.36 1.70
N ALA A 152 1.95 -29.49 2.71
CA ALA A 152 2.08 -28.05 2.54
C ALA A 152 3.47 -27.62 2.07
N ASN A 153 4.52 -28.25 2.60
CA ASN A 153 5.89 -28.02 2.15
C ASN A 153 6.10 -28.44 0.69
N ALA A 154 5.40 -29.48 0.22
CA ALA A 154 5.51 -29.96 -1.16
C ALA A 154 4.62 -29.19 -2.16
N MET A 155 3.39 -28.82 -1.77
CA MET A 155 2.39 -28.24 -2.68
C MET A 155 2.15 -26.74 -2.50
N GLY A 156 2.67 -26.14 -1.43
CA GLY A 156 2.41 -24.77 -1.00
C GLY A 156 1.27 -24.67 0.02
N TRP A 157 1.44 -23.79 1.00
CA TRP A 157 0.54 -23.58 2.13
C TRP A 157 -0.82 -23.05 1.68
N LYS A 158 -0.85 -22.13 0.72
CA LYS A 158 -2.09 -21.59 0.16
C LYS A 158 -2.95 -22.67 -0.50
N ARG A 159 -2.32 -23.54 -1.29
CA ARG A 159 -3.02 -24.62 -2.00
C ARG A 159 -3.55 -25.65 -1.02
N THR A 160 -2.75 -25.99 0.00
CA THR A 160 -3.15 -26.89 1.09
C THR A 160 -4.38 -26.36 1.83
N PHE A 161 -4.40 -25.07 2.17
CA PHE A 161 -5.59 -24.44 2.77
C PHE A 161 -6.83 -24.62 1.89
N LEU A 162 -6.72 -24.29 0.59
CA LEU A 162 -7.84 -24.36 -0.34
C LEU A 162 -8.37 -25.79 -0.53
N THR A 163 -7.49 -26.79 -0.50
CA THR A 163 -7.86 -28.20 -0.70
C THR A 163 -8.45 -28.84 0.55
N PHE A 164 -7.90 -28.57 1.74
CA PHE A 164 -8.24 -29.30 2.96
C PHE A 164 -9.08 -28.51 3.97
N PHE A 165 -8.98 -27.18 3.99
CA PHE A 165 -9.53 -26.33 5.06
C PHE A 165 -10.59 -25.31 4.59
N HIS A 166 -10.65 -25.00 3.30
CA HIS A 166 -11.64 -24.05 2.78
C HIS A 166 -13.09 -24.49 3.08
N ASN A 167 -13.36 -25.80 3.07
CA ASN A 167 -14.69 -26.35 3.32
C ASN A 167 -15.02 -26.52 4.83
N THR A 168 -14.03 -26.54 5.72
CA THR A 168 -14.28 -26.71 7.16
C THR A 168 -14.72 -25.41 7.85
N SER A 169 -14.41 -24.25 7.28
CA SER A 169 -14.90 -22.94 7.78
C SER A 169 -16.41 -22.72 7.65
N VAL A 170 -17.12 -23.58 6.89
CA VAL A 170 -18.58 -23.51 6.69
C VAL A 170 -19.34 -24.40 7.69
N ALA A 171 -18.66 -25.28 8.42
CA ALA A 171 -19.29 -26.17 9.40
C ALA A 171 -19.07 -25.65 10.84
N GLN A 172 -19.98 -24.80 11.32
CA GLN A 172 -20.17 -24.65 12.76
C GLN A 172 -20.73 -25.97 13.33
N PRO A 173 -20.15 -26.56 14.38
CA PRO A 173 -20.78 -27.68 15.06
C PRO A 173 -21.95 -27.16 15.89
N ALA A 174 -23.18 -27.44 15.45
CA ALA A 174 -24.36 -27.29 16.27
C ALA A 174 -24.21 -28.17 17.52
N GLN A 175 -24.39 -27.52 18.67
CA GLN A 175 -24.18 -28.07 20.00
C GLN A 175 -25.04 -29.31 20.25
N LYS A 176 -24.43 -30.31 20.87
CA LYS A 176 -25.12 -31.41 21.56
C LYS A 176 -26.08 -30.81 22.59
N GLN A 177 -27.38 -31.08 22.44
CA GLN A 177 -28.28 -31.19 23.58
C GLN A 177 -28.66 -32.66 23.72
N THR A 178 -27.94 -33.32 24.63
CA THR A 178 -28.49 -34.38 25.47
C THR A 178 -29.74 -33.86 26.15
N ASN A 179 -30.86 -34.59 26.07
CA ASN A 179 -31.75 -34.84 27.19
C ASN A 179 -32.66 -36.06 26.91
N THR A 180 -32.57 -37.01 27.83
CA THR A 180 -33.26 -38.30 27.95
C THR A 180 -34.75 -38.14 28.35
N PRO A 181 -35.57 -39.22 28.30
CA PRO A 181 -37.02 -39.18 28.14
C PRO A 181 -37.80 -39.10 29.46
N ILE A 182 -39.10 -38.78 29.34
CA ILE A 182 -40.15 -39.21 30.27
C ILE A 182 -41.14 -40.05 29.47
#